data_AF-A0A0C1JAA0-F1
#
_entry.id   AF-A0A0C1JAA0-F1
#
_cell.length_a   1.000
_cell.length_b   1.000
_cell.length_c   1.000
_cell.angle_alpha   90.00
_cell.angle_beta   90.00
_cell.angle_gamma   90.00
#
_symmetry.space_group_name_H-M   'P 1'
#
loop_
_entity.id
_entity.type
_entity.pdbx_description
1 polymer ?
#
loop_
_entity_poly.entity_id
_entity_poly.type
_entity_poly.pdbx_seq_one_letter_code
_entity_poly.pdbx_strand_id
1 'polypeptide(L)'
;MRTCFLCLLLVVLSACASVERLALPKATPLPDTSLTRSATPADRSVDHKDWTDFLSRYVASDPQGVNRVAYGQVSTIDRERLGHYLGRMQSIDPTRLTRDQQLAYWINLYNALTVEVVLDNYPVDSIRDIKDGPFSIGPWNRPVARVGDQTLTLNDIEHRIIRPTFNEPRIHYALNCAAVGCPNLMARAWQSRTLNEDFAAAEHAYVNDPRGVRFDDRGRLILSKIFIWFREDFGPDEQAVIAYLETTAEPDLRRRLSQVTRVNSYAYDWALNDATSP
;
A
#
# COMPACT_ATOMS: atom_id res chain seq x y z
N MET A 1 26.92 46.88 -19.92
CA MET A 1 26.18 46.24 -18.80
C MET A 1 24.98 45.45 -19.33
N ARG A 2 25.15 44.32 -20.03
CA ARG A 2 24.04 43.41 -20.40
C ARG A 2 24.56 41.99 -20.66
N THR A 3 25.24 41.43 -19.68
CA THR A 3 25.74 40.05 -19.72
C THR A 3 25.87 39.56 -18.28
N CYS A 4 24.75 39.18 -17.65
CA CYS A 4 24.80 38.47 -16.36
C CYS A 4 23.51 37.77 -15.91
N PHE A 5 22.46 37.63 -16.74
CA PHE A 5 21.17 37.09 -16.27
C PHE A 5 20.70 35.81 -16.99
N LEU A 6 21.60 35.05 -17.63
CA LEU A 6 21.23 33.82 -18.33
C LEU A 6 21.94 32.55 -17.85
N CYS A 7 22.52 32.55 -16.64
CA CYS A 7 23.15 31.35 -16.05
C CYS A 7 22.47 30.83 -14.78
N LEU A 8 21.38 31.45 -14.29
CA LEU A 8 20.74 31.02 -13.04
C LEU A 8 19.49 30.14 -13.21
N LEU A 9 19.04 29.85 -14.44
CA LEU A 9 17.83 29.05 -14.68
C LEU A 9 18.08 27.55 -14.96
N LEU A 10 19.34 27.11 -14.98
CA LEU A 10 19.71 25.76 -15.42
C LEU A 10 20.25 24.83 -14.31
N VAL A 11 20.16 25.23 -13.03
CA VAL A 11 20.75 24.45 -11.91
C VAL A 11 19.71 23.75 -11.02
N VAL A 12 18.40 23.81 -11.29
CA VAL A 12 17.37 23.23 -10.39
C VAL A 12 16.72 21.94 -10.90
N LEU A 13 17.19 21.35 -12.00
CA LEU A 13 16.61 20.11 -12.55
C LEU A 13 17.29 18.81 -12.07
N SER A 14 18.18 18.87 -11.07
CA SER A 14 18.83 17.67 -10.50
C SER A 14 18.11 17.05 -9.30
N ALA A 15 16.97 17.58 -8.88
CA ALA A 15 16.13 16.92 -7.89
C ALA A 15 14.95 16.28 -8.62
N CYS A 16 14.96 14.95 -8.77
CA CYS A 16 13.75 14.17 -9.02
C CYS A 16 12.85 14.23 -7.77
N ALA A 17 12.43 15.43 -7.37
CA ALA A 17 11.30 15.59 -6.48
C ALA A 17 10.06 15.37 -7.34
N SER A 18 9.58 14.13 -7.39
CA SER A 18 8.30 13.81 -8.01
C SER A 18 7.25 14.79 -7.49
N VAL A 19 6.72 15.65 -8.37
CA VAL A 19 5.64 16.61 -8.02
C VAL A 19 4.46 15.87 -7.38
N GLU A 20 4.26 14.60 -7.75
CA GLU A 20 3.28 13.68 -7.16
C GLU A 20 3.43 13.50 -5.64
N ARG A 21 4.65 13.57 -5.09
CA ARG A 21 4.87 13.47 -3.64
C ARG A 21 4.23 14.63 -2.88
N LEU A 22 4.15 15.81 -3.49
CA LEU A 22 3.50 16.97 -2.88
C LEU A 22 1.98 16.83 -2.82
N ALA A 23 1.41 15.92 -3.63
CA ALA A 23 -0.03 15.66 -3.68
C ALA A 23 -0.49 14.55 -2.72
N LEU A 24 0.45 13.78 -2.14
CA LEU A 24 0.11 12.72 -1.19
C LEU A 24 -0.15 13.27 0.22
N PRO A 25 -1.15 12.73 0.94
CA PRO A 25 -1.37 13.11 2.33
C PRO A 25 -0.13 12.81 3.19
N LYS A 26 0.23 13.77 4.03
CA LYS A 26 1.28 13.56 5.03
C LYS A 26 0.81 12.56 6.09
N ALA A 27 1.76 11.90 6.76
CA ALA A 27 1.49 11.06 7.92
C ALA A 27 1.08 11.94 9.12
N THR A 28 -0.15 12.45 9.12
CA THR A 28 -0.67 13.35 10.15
C THR A 28 -1.81 12.64 10.89
N PRO A 29 -1.68 12.38 12.20
CA PRO A 29 -2.71 11.70 12.97
C PRO A 29 -4.11 12.31 12.82
N LEU A 30 -5.14 11.49 13.06
CA LEU A 30 -6.48 12.01 13.33
C LEU A 30 -6.45 12.99 14.51
N PRO A 31 -7.33 14.01 14.56
CA PRO A 31 -7.38 14.94 15.69
C PRO A 31 -7.72 14.21 16.99
N ASP A 32 -8.60 13.20 16.90
CA ASP A 32 -8.80 12.22 17.96
C ASP A 32 -8.00 10.94 17.65
N THR A 33 -6.98 10.68 18.47
CA THR A 33 -6.14 9.48 18.40
C THR A 33 -6.66 8.35 19.29
N SER A 34 -7.90 8.45 19.77
CA SER A 34 -8.51 7.41 20.63
C SER A 34 -8.42 6.03 19.99
N LEU A 35 -8.67 5.92 18.69
CA LEU A 35 -8.65 4.69 17.89
C LEU A 35 -7.27 4.02 17.76
N THR A 36 -6.18 4.70 18.13
CA THR A 36 -4.80 4.20 18.02
C THR A 36 -4.20 3.82 19.38
N ARG A 37 -4.98 3.93 20.46
CA ARG A 37 -4.58 3.38 21.77
C ARG A 37 -4.66 1.86 21.71
N SER A 38 -3.70 1.17 22.33
CA SER A 38 -3.67 -0.30 22.36
C SER A 38 -3.84 -0.84 23.78
N ALA A 39 -4.52 -1.97 23.91
CA ALA A 39 -4.66 -2.70 25.17
C ALA A 39 -3.45 -3.61 25.44
N THR A 40 -3.21 -3.94 26.72
CA THR A 40 -2.25 -4.96 27.15
C THR A 40 -2.73 -5.55 28.48
N PRO A 41 -3.18 -6.84 28.52
CA PRO A 41 -3.31 -7.78 27.41
C PRO A 41 -4.50 -7.46 26.48
N ALA A 42 -4.64 -8.21 25.38
CA ALA A 42 -5.81 -8.12 24.51
C ALA A 42 -7.06 -8.65 25.20
N ASP A 43 -8.21 -8.02 24.97
CA ASP A 43 -9.49 -8.53 25.45
C ASP A 43 -10.04 -9.64 24.54
N ARG A 44 -9.68 -9.64 23.25
CA ARG A 44 -10.16 -10.61 22.24
C ARG A 44 -9.28 -10.65 21.00
N SER A 45 -9.38 -11.74 20.23
CA SER A 45 -8.84 -11.82 18.85
C SER A 45 -9.86 -11.34 17.83
N VAL A 46 -9.38 -10.78 16.71
CA VAL A 46 -10.21 -10.44 15.55
C VAL A 46 -10.33 -11.66 14.63
N ASP A 47 -11.55 -11.97 14.20
CA ASP A 47 -11.82 -13.05 13.25
C ASP A 47 -11.81 -12.53 11.81
N HIS A 48 -10.86 -13.02 11.01
CA HIS A 48 -10.69 -12.68 9.59
C HIS A 48 -11.05 -13.85 8.64
N LYS A 49 -11.84 -14.83 9.11
CA LYS A 49 -12.17 -16.01 8.31
C LYS A 49 -12.86 -15.67 6.98
N ASP A 50 -13.93 -14.87 7.00
CA ASP A 50 -14.65 -14.53 5.77
C ASP A 50 -13.77 -13.77 4.76
N TRP A 51 -12.86 -12.92 5.25
CA TRP A 51 -11.90 -12.25 4.40
C TRP A 51 -10.85 -13.21 3.82
N THR A 52 -10.38 -14.17 4.63
CA THR A 52 -9.46 -15.22 4.16
C THR A 52 -10.14 -16.12 3.12
N ASP A 53 -11.40 -16.48 3.32
CA ASP A 53 -12.19 -17.28 2.38
C ASP A 53 -12.41 -16.53 1.06
N PHE A 54 -12.67 -15.21 1.12
CA PHE A 54 -12.73 -14.36 -0.07
C PHE A 54 -11.39 -14.36 -0.81
N LEU A 55 -10.30 -14.03 -0.09
CA LEU A 55 -8.97 -13.91 -0.69
C LEU A 55 -8.51 -15.23 -1.31
N SER A 56 -8.66 -16.35 -0.62
CA SER A 56 -8.25 -17.67 -1.12
C SER A 56 -9.04 -18.12 -2.35
N ARG A 57 -10.27 -17.63 -2.54
CA ARG A 57 -11.10 -17.94 -3.71
C ARG A 57 -10.79 -17.07 -4.91
N TYR A 58 -10.54 -15.78 -4.68
CA TYR A 58 -10.49 -14.79 -5.75
C TYR A 58 -9.10 -14.23 -6.02
N VAL A 59 -8.10 -14.52 -5.20
CA VAL A 59 -6.73 -14.06 -5.39
C VAL A 59 -5.82 -15.21 -5.81
N ALA A 60 -5.17 -15.06 -6.96
CA ALA A 60 -4.21 -16.03 -7.48
C ALA A 60 -3.01 -15.31 -8.09
N SER A 61 -1.82 -15.92 -8.00
CA SER A 61 -0.63 -15.40 -8.67
C SER A 61 -0.69 -15.73 -10.17
N ASP A 62 -0.38 -14.75 -11.01
CA ASP A 62 -0.15 -14.96 -12.43
C ASP A 62 1.24 -15.59 -12.69
N PRO A 63 1.58 -15.98 -13.93
CA PRO A 63 2.88 -16.57 -14.24
C PRO A 63 4.08 -15.64 -14.00
N GLN A 64 3.86 -14.35 -13.77
CA GLN A 64 4.89 -13.38 -13.40
C GLN A 64 5.02 -13.23 -11.88
N GLY A 65 4.25 -13.98 -11.09
CA GLY A 65 4.28 -13.93 -9.62
C GLY A 65 3.45 -12.79 -9.02
N VAL A 66 2.64 -12.11 -9.83
CA VAL A 66 1.79 -11.02 -9.37
C VAL A 66 0.44 -11.55 -8.95
N ASN A 67 0.00 -11.21 -7.74
CA ASN A 67 -1.34 -11.57 -7.29
C ASN A 67 -2.39 -10.73 -8.01
N ARG A 68 -3.30 -11.43 -8.71
CA ARG A 68 -4.46 -10.90 -9.41
C ARG A 68 -5.72 -11.23 -8.62
N VAL A 69 -6.70 -10.33 -8.67
CA VAL A 69 -8.02 -10.54 -8.06
C VAL A 69 -9.02 -10.77 -9.18
N ALA A 70 -9.74 -11.89 -9.18
CA ALA A 70 -10.77 -12.20 -10.17
C ALA A 70 -12.07 -11.43 -9.89
N TYR A 71 -12.04 -10.11 -10.02
CA TYR A 71 -13.17 -9.22 -9.69
C TYR A 71 -14.46 -9.61 -10.44
N GLY A 72 -14.33 -9.92 -11.73
CA GLY A 72 -15.46 -10.35 -12.57
C GLY A 72 -16.05 -11.72 -12.22
N GLN A 73 -15.39 -12.51 -11.36
CA GLN A 73 -15.86 -13.83 -10.93
C GLN A 73 -16.47 -13.81 -9.52
N VAL A 74 -16.45 -12.67 -8.82
CA VAL A 74 -17.00 -12.56 -7.47
C VAL A 74 -18.51 -12.76 -7.48
N SER A 75 -18.96 -13.84 -6.85
CA SER A 75 -20.40 -14.15 -6.76
C SER A 75 -21.14 -13.14 -5.86
N THR A 76 -22.44 -12.94 -6.11
CA THR A 76 -23.30 -12.11 -5.24
C THR A 76 -23.25 -12.56 -3.78
N ILE A 77 -23.25 -13.87 -3.54
CA ILE A 77 -23.19 -14.46 -2.19
C ILE A 77 -21.88 -14.09 -1.48
N ASP A 78 -20.75 -14.14 -2.18
CA ASP A 78 -19.47 -13.79 -1.57
C ASP A 78 -19.28 -12.28 -1.41
N ARG A 79 -19.89 -11.48 -2.29
CA ARG A 79 -19.96 -10.02 -2.09
C ARG A 79 -20.78 -9.66 -0.86
N GLU A 80 -21.90 -10.32 -0.62
CA GLU A 80 -22.69 -10.16 0.62
C GLU A 80 -21.88 -10.56 1.86
N ARG A 81 -21.12 -11.67 1.80
CA ARG A 81 -20.22 -12.10 2.88
C ARG A 81 -19.11 -11.08 3.15
N LEU A 82 -18.53 -10.48 2.11
CA LEU A 82 -17.55 -9.39 2.25
C LEU A 82 -18.17 -8.19 2.98
N GLY A 83 -19.38 -7.79 2.61
CA GLY A 83 -20.12 -6.72 3.29
C GLY A 83 -20.38 -7.03 4.77
N HIS A 84 -20.77 -8.28 5.09
CA HIS A 84 -20.92 -8.72 6.49
C HIS A 84 -19.60 -8.68 7.27
N TYR A 85 -18.49 -9.10 6.65
CA TYR A 85 -17.17 -9.00 7.25
C TYR A 85 -16.80 -7.53 7.56
N LEU A 86 -17.00 -6.63 6.60
CA LEU A 86 -16.73 -5.20 6.77
C LEU A 86 -17.60 -4.57 7.85
N GLY A 87 -18.88 -4.93 7.93
CA GLY A 87 -19.77 -4.50 9.01
C GLY A 87 -19.29 -4.97 10.39
N ARG A 88 -18.85 -6.22 10.51
CA ARG A 88 -18.25 -6.73 11.77
C ARG A 88 -16.98 -5.99 12.13
N MET A 89 -16.06 -5.81 11.18
CA MET A 89 -14.81 -5.07 11.39
C MET A 89 -15.08 -3.66 11.92
N GLN A 90 -16.04 -2.95 11.34
CA GLN A 90 -16.42 -1.59 11.75
C GLN A 90 -17.04 -1.52 13.16
N SER A 91 -17.62 -2.61 13.65
CA SER A 91 -18.17 -2.71 15.02
C SER A 91 -17.13 -3.02 16.10
N ILE A 92 -15.91 -3.42 15.72
CA ILE A 92 -14.85 -3.73 16.66
C ILE A 92 -14.26 -2.42 17.18
N ASP A 93 -14.20 -2.28 18.50
CA ASP A 93 -13.42 -1.25 19.17
C ASP A 93 -11.92 -1.59 19.09
N PRO A 94 -11.12 -0.87 18.26
CA PRO A 94 -9.70 -1.18 18.09
C PRO A 94 -8.88 -0.84 19.33
N THR A 95 -9.43 -0.10 20.30
CA THR A 95 -8.72 0.27 21.53
C THR A 95 -8.50 -0.90 22.49
N ARG A 96 -9.28 -1.98 22.30
CA ARG A 96 -9.20 -3.23 23.06
C ARG A 96 -8.22 -4.24 22.46
N LEU A 97 -7.57 -3.90 21.36
CA LEU A 97 -6.61 -4.74 20.65
C LEU A 97 -5.18 -4.38 21.09
N THR A 98 -4.29 -5.37 21.13
CA THR A 98 -2.85 -5.09 21.22
C THR A 98 -2.38 -4.39 19.95
N ARG A 99 -1.18 -3.80 20.01
CA ARG A 99 -0.56 -3.12 18.86
C ARG A 99 -0.61 -3.95 17.58
N ASP A 100 -0.13 -5.20 17.62
CA ASP A 100 -0.04 -6.04 16.42
C ASP A 100 -1.43 -6.49 15.93
N GLN A 101 -2.37 -6.72 16.85
CA GLN A 101 -3.77 -6.98 16.48
C GLN A 101 -4.41 -5.77 15.81
N GLN A 102 -4.14 -4.57 16.32
CA GLN A 102 -4.64 -3.33 15.75
C GLN A 102 -4.05 -3.08 14.36
N LEU A 103 -2.75 -3.34 14.17
CA LEU A 103 -2.11 -3.22 12.85
C LEU A 103 -2.70 -4.19 11.83
N ALA A 104 -2.81 -5.48 12.18
CA ALA A 104 -3.43 -6.48 11.31
C ALA A 104 -4.91 -6.12 11.01
N TYR A 105 -5.65 -5.64 12.01
CA TYR A 105 -7.02 -5.16 11.86
C TYR A 105 -7.12 -4.03 10.81
N TRP A 106 -6.31 -2.98 10.94
CA TRP A 106 -6.36 -1.84 10.03
C TRP A 106 -5.93 -2.19 8.61
N ILE A 107 -4.90 -3.01 8.43
CA ILE A 107 -4.44 -3.48 7.12
C ILE A 107 -5.55 -4.30 6.44
N ASN A 108 -6.16 -5.24 7.16
CA ASN A 108 -7.24 -6.05 6.61
C ASN A 108 -8.49 -5.24 6.29
N LEU A 109 -8.84 -4.25 7.13
CA LEU A 109 -9.96 -3.35 6.87
C LEU A 109 -9.69 -2.51 5.62
N TYR A 110 -8.52 -1.89 5.49
CA TYR A 110 -8.13 -1.12 4.31
C TYR A 110 -8.23 -1.97 3.03
N ASN A 111 -7.59 -3.14 3.01
CA ASN A 111 -7.56 -3.98 1.81
C ASN A 111 -8.96 -4.48 1.41
N ALA A 112 -9.79 -4.86 2.39
CA ALA A 112 -11.16 -5.29 2.12
C ALA A 112 -12.04 -4.14 1.60
N LEU A 113 -11.90 -2.94 2.16
CA LEU A 113 -12.59 -1.74 1.66
C LEU A 113 -12.12 -1.38 0.25
N THR A 114 -10.82 -1.45 -0.04
CA THR A 114 -10.29 -1.23 -1.39
C THR A 114 -10.90 -2.21 -2.40
N VAL A 115 -11.00 -3.49 -2.04
CA VAL A 115 -11.65 -4.50 -2.89
C VAL A 115 -13.15 -4.21 -3.07
N GLU A 116 -13.87 -3.84 -2.01
CA GLU A 116 -15.28 -3.44 -2.09
C GLU A 116 -15.47 -2.24 -3.02
N VAL A 117 -14.62 -1.21 -2.91
CA VAL A 117 -14.61 -0.04 -3.80
C VAL A 117 -14.48 -0.44 -5.25
N VAL A 118 -13.56 -1.35 -5.57
CA VAL A 118 -13.39 -1.83 -6.95
C VAL A 118 -14.62 -2.62 -7.39
N LEU A 119 -15.14 -3.54 -6.57
CA LEU A 119 -16.33 -4.33 -6.90
C LEU A 119 -17.58 -3.47 -7.14
N ASP A 120 -17.71 -2.34 -6.43
CA ASP A 120 -18.80 -1.39 -6.62
C ASP A 120 -18.74 -0.67 -7.97
N ASN A 121 -17.55 -0.57 -8.57
CA ASN A 121 -17.31 0.19 -9.79
C ASN A 121 -16.89 -0.68 -10.97
N TYR A 122 -16.68 -1.99 -10.77
CA TYR A 122 -16.22 -2.90 -11.80
C TYR A 122 -17.23 -2.99 -12.97
N PRO A 123 -16.79 -3.02 -14.24
CA PRO A 123 -15.39 -3.02 -14.70
C PRO A 123 -14.76 -1.62 -14.75
N VAL A 124 -13.47 -1.53 -14.37
CA VAL A 124 -12.61 -0.34 -14.53
C VAL A 124 -11.20 -0.77 -14.93
N ASP A 125 -10.50 0.06 -15.71
CA ASP A 125 -9.12 -0.20 -16.12
C ASP A 125 -8.10 0.16 -15.02
N SER A 126 -8.47 1.09 -14.13
CA SER A 126 -7.66 1.51 -12.98
C SER A 126 -8.54 1.95 -11.82
N ILE A 127 -8.09 1.71 -10.59
CA ILE A 127 -8.71 2.31 -9.39
C ILE A 127 -8.73 3.85 -9.48
N ARG A 128 -7.79 4.47 -10.22
CA ARG A 128 -7.72 5.93 -10.39
C ARG A 128 -8.88 6.49 -11.21
N ASP A 129 -9.58 5.65 -11.96
CA ASP A 129 -10.71 6.02 -12.78
C ASP A 129 -12.02 6.07 -11.97
N ILE A 130 -12.02 5.53 -10.75
CA ILE A 130 -13.12 5.67 -9.80
C ILE A 130 -13.09 7.08 -9.23
N LYS A 131 -13.98 7.95 -9.73
CA LYS A 131 -14.01 9.38 -9.39
C LYS A 131 -15.26 9.74 -8.61
N ASP A 132 -15.06 10.44 -7.49
CA ASP A 132 -16.12 11.02 -6.65
C ASP A 132 -16.36 12.51 -6.94
N GLY A 133 -15.59 13.09 -7.87
CA GLY A 133 -15.77 14.47 -8.31
C GLY A 133 -14.86 14.87 -9.50
N PRO A 134 -15.05 16.08 -10.06
CA PRO A 134 -14.33 16.52 -11.26
C PRO A 134 -12.80 16.63 -11.08
N PHE A 135 -12.32 16.69 -9.84
CA PHE A 135 -10.90 16.83 -9.51
C PHE A 135 -10.34 15.64 -8.69
N SER A 136 -11.14 14.60 -8.42
CA SER A 136 -10.66 13.43 -7.68
C SER A 136 -9.75 12.59 -8.57
N ILE A 137 -8.62 12.15 -8.01
CA ILE A 137 -7.72 11.18 -8.63
C ILE A 137 -7.88 9.89 -7.83
N GLY A 138 -8.89 9.08 -8.17
CA GLY A 138 -9.28 7.87 -7.45
C GLY A 138 -10.11 8.08 -6.17
N PRO A 139 -10.46 6.97 -5.48
CA PRO A 139 -11.51 6.93 -4.45
C PRO A 139 -11.00 7.22 -3.02
N TRP A 140 -9.71 7.54 -2.84
CA TRP A 140 -9.07 7.52 -1.52
C TRP A 140 -9.61 8.53 -0.50
N ASN A 141 -10.29 9.58 -0.95
CA ASN A 141 -10.90 10.61 -0.09
C ASN A 141 -12.41 10.40 0.15
N ARG A 142 -13.01 9.34 -0.40
CA ARG A 142 -14.42 9.05 -0.20
C ARG A 142 -14.63 8.41 1.18
N PRO A 143 -15.68 8.78 1.93
CA PRO A 143 -16.09 8.05 3.13
C PRO A 143 -16.42 6.59 2.77
N VAL A 144 -15.71 5.64 3.39
CA VAL A 144 -15.90 4.20 3.13
C VAL A 144 -16.18 3.38 4.38
N ALA A 145 -15.85 3.90 5.56
CA ALA A 145 -16.03 3.17 6.81
C ALA A 145 -16.43 4.09 7.96
N ARG A 146 -17.00 3.50 8.99
CA ARG A 146 -17.23 4.12 10.29
C ARG A 146 -16.74 3.20 11.39
N VAL A 147 -15.76 3.65 12.17
CA VAL A 147 -15.24 2.91 13.33
C VAL A 147 -15.37 3.79 14.56
N GLY A 148 -16.16 3.34 15.54
CA GLY A 148 -16.60 4.21 16.63
C GLY A 148 -17.44 5.38 16.11
N ASP A 149 -17.04 6.61 16.45
CA ASP A 149 -17.66 7.85 15.97
C ASP A 149 -16.98 8.45 14.73
N GLN A 150 -15.83 7.90 14.31
CA GLN A 150 -15.06 8.40 13.19
C GLN A 150 -15.57 7.85 11.86
N THR A 151 -15.88 8.75 10.92
CA THR A 151 -16.09 8.40 9.51
C THR A 151 -14.73 8.47 8.81
N LEU A 152 -14.34 7.38 8.16
CA LEU A 152 -12.99 7.17 7.65
C LEU A 152 -13.00 6.99 6.14
N THR A 153 -12.01 7.61 5.50
CA THR A 153 -11.60 7.36 4.12
C THR A 153 -10.45 6.35 4.07
N LEU A 154 -10.10 5.82 2.89
CA LEU A 154 -8.88 5.01 2.75
C LEU A 154 -7.63 5.81 3.14
N ASN A 155 -7.59 7.10 2.78
CA ASN A 155 -6.50 8.00 3.18
C ASN A 155 -6.42 8.20 4.70
N ASP A 156 -7.55 8.26 5.41
CA ASP A 156 -7.52 8.36 6.87
C ASP A 156 -6.92 7.10 7.50
N ILE A 157 -7.33 5.91 7.03
CA ILE A 157 -6.81 4.65 7.54
C ILE A 157 -5.29 4.56 7.29
N GLU A 158 -4.82 4.80 6.09
CA GLU A 158 -3.39 4.69 5.76
C GLU A 158 -2.55 5.82 6.38
N HIS A 159 -2.89 7.09 6.10
CA HIS A 159 -2.03 8.22 6.39
C HIS A 159 -2.24 8.84 7.78
N ARG A 160 -3.39 8.58 8.42
CA ARG A 160 -3.74 9.23 9.70
C ARG A 160 -3.89 8.26 10.85
N ILE A 161 -4.03 6.97 10.55
CA ILE A 161 -4.05 5.89 11.54
C ILE A 161 -2.78 5.08 11.42
N ILE A 162 -2.56 4.36 10.30
CA ILE A 162 -1.50 3.34 10.23
C ILE A 162 -0.11 3.99 10.27
N ARG A 163 0.22 4.83 9.29
CA ARG A 163 1.57 5.42 9.13
C ARG A 163 2.09 6.12 10.41
N PRO A 164 1.36 7.07 11.01
CA PRO A 164 1.88 7.80 12.17
C PRO A 164 1.85 7.01 13.48
N THR A 165 1.08 5.92 13.57
CA THR A 165 0.95 5.13 14.81
C THR A 165 1.97 4.00 14.87
N PHE A 166 2.20 3.32 13.74
CA PHE A 166 2.93 2.07 13.73
C PHE A 166 4.44 2.21 13.50
N ASN A 167 4.88 3.28 12.82
CA ASN A 167 6.28 3.49 12.44
C ASN A 167 6.90 2.20 11.85
N GLU A 168 6.14 1.52 11.00
CA GLU A 168 6.45 0.21 10.44
C GLU A 168 6.52 0.37 8.90
N PRO A 169 7.71 0.44 8.29
CA PRO A 169 7.85 0.63 6.85
C PRO A 169 7.21 -0.51 6.03
N ARG A 170 7.14 -1.72 6.60
CA ARG A 170 6.64 -2.90 5.88
C ARG A 170 5.13 -2.88 5.63
N ILE A 171 4.39 -1.92 6.20
CA ILE A 171 2.98 -1.68 5.83
C ILE A 171 2.82 -1.38 4.35
N HIS A 172 3.82 -0.79 3.70
CA HIS A 172 3.78 -0.46 2.28
C HIS A 172 3.78 -1.70 1.40
N TYR A 173 4.19 -2.85 1.93
CA TYR A 173 4.09 -4.16 1.28
C TYR A 173 2.79 -4.91 1.61
N ALA A 174 1.96 -4.35 2.50
CA ALA A 174 0.76 -4.98 3.01
C ALA A 174 -0.53 -4.28 2.61
N LEU A 175 -0.48 -2.97 2.37
CA LEU A 175 -1.59 -2.19 1.83
C LEU A 175 -1.58 -2.32 0.30
N ASN A 176 -2.69 -2.80 -0.26
CA ASN A 176 -2.85 -2.98 -1.69
C ASN A 176 -3.86 -1.97 -2.23
N CYS A 177 -3.44 -1.17 -3.21
CA CYS A 177 -4.26 -0.14 -3.87
C CYS A 177 -4.93 -0.67 -5.15
N ALA A 178 -5.15 -1.98 -5.28
CA ALA A 178 -5.73 -2.65 -6.45
C ALA A 178 -5.01 -2.40 -7.79
N ALA A 179 -3.72 -2.03 -7.78
CA ALA A 179 -2.94 -1.80 -8.99
C ALA A 179 -1.92 -2.92 -9.23
N VAL A 180 -1.58 -3.21 -10.49
CA VAL A 180 -0.53 -4.16 -10.86
C VAL A 180 0.79 -3.81 -10.19
N GLY A 181 1.12 -2.51 -10.11
CA GLY A 181 2.32 -1.99 -9.47
C GLY A 181 2.32 -2.03 -7.95
N CYS A 182 1.21 -2.37 -7.29
CA CYS A 182 1.18 -2.57 -5.84
C CYS A 182 1.96 -3.84 -5.44
N PRO A 183 2.46 -3.90 -4.20
CA PRO A 183 2.75 -5.17 -3.56
C PRO A 183 1.55 -6.10 -3.55
N ASN A 184 1.83 -7.41 -3.54
CA ASN A 184 0.80 -8.43 -3.71
C ASN A 184 -0.24 -8.37 -2.57
N LEU A 185 -1.53 -8.30 -2.93
CA LEU A 185 -2.60 -8.64 -2.01
C LEU A 185 -2.48 -10.12 -1.67
N MET A 186 -2.28 -10.47 -0.41
CA MET A 186 -2.11 -11.86 0.01
C MET A 186 -3.38 -12.69 -0.25
N ALA A 187 -3.23 -13.99 -0.53
CA ALA A 187 -4.35 -14.93 -0.66
C ALA A 187 -4.97 -15.34 0.70
N ARG A 188 -4.61 -14.64 1.79
CA ARG A 188 -5.16 -14.80 3.14
C ARG A 188 -5.06 -13.50 3.91
N ALA A 189 -5.87 -13.35 4.96
CA ALA A 189 -5.83 -12.18 5.81
C ALA A 189 -4.53 -12.10 6.63
N TRP A 190 -4.13 -10.87 6.97
CA TRP A 190 -3.07 -10.60 7.93
C TRP A 190 -3.50 -11.05 9.33
N GLN A 191 -2.58 -11.66 10.09
CA GLN A 191 -2.85 -12.16 11.44
C GLN A 191 -1.79 -11.64 12.39
N SER A 192 -2.20 -11.17 13.58
CA SER A 192 -1.24 -10.61 14.55
C SER A 192 -0.15 -11.62 14.97
N ARG A 193 -0.47 -12.91 14.97
CA ARG A 193 0.44 -13.99 15.40
C ARG A 193 1.57 -14.26 14.41
N THR A 194 1.34 -13.99 13.12
CA THR A 194 2.32 -14.23 12.03
C THR A 194 2.79 -12.92 11.40
N LEU A 195 2.36 -11.77 11.95
CA LEU A 195 2.49 -10.46 11.31
C LEU A 195 3.92 -10.13 10.88
N ASN A 196 4.89 -10.36 11.76
CA ASN A 196 6.30 -10.08 11.46
C ASN A 196 6.88 -10.99 10.36
N GLU A 197 6.52 -12.27 10.38
CA GLU A 197 6.96 -13.24 9.36
C GLU A 197 6.33 -12.92 8.01
N ASP A 198 5.03 -12.59 8.01
CA ASP A 198 4.27 -12.22 6.82
C ASP A 198 4.79 -10.91 6.22
N PHE A 199 5.13 -9.93 7.06
CA PHE A 199 5.74 -8.68 6.59
C PHE A 199 7.10 -8.92 5.95
N ALA A 200 7.97 -9.74 6.58
CA ALA A 200 9.27 -10.06 6.01
C ALA A 200 9.13 -10.78 4.66
N ALA A 201 8.16 -11.69 4.54
CA ALA A 201 7.88 -12.39 3.29
C ALA A 201 7.34 -11.46 2.19
N ALA A 202 6.40 -10.57 2.52
CA ALA A 202 5.85 -9.60 1.57
C ALA A 202 6.89 -8.58 1.09
N GLU A 203 7.73 -8.10 2.02
CA GLU A 203 8.87 -7.24 1.72
C GLU A 203 9.86 -7.92 0.80
N HIS A 204 10.32 -9.12 1.15
CA HIS A 204 11.26 -9.88 0.32
C HIS A 204 10.69 -10.13 -1.08
N ALA A 205 9.41 -10.54 -1.16
CA ALA A 205 8.76 -10.80 -2.44
C ALA A 205 8.73 -9.53 -3.32
N TYR A 206 8.39 -8.38 -2.75
CA TYR A 206 8.26 -7.16 -3.54
C TYR A 206 9.60 -6.52 -3.91
N VAL A 207 10.57 -6.49 -2.99
CA VAL A 207 11.91 -5.92 -3.28
C VAL A 207 12.63 -6.71 -4.37
N ASN A 208 12.42 -8.02 -4.43
CA ASN A 208 13.03 -8.88 -5.43
C ASN A 208 12.17 -9.05 -6.71
N ASP A 209 11.05 -8.34 -6.81
CA ASP A 209 10.20 -8.29 -8.00
C ASP A 209 10.53 -7.04 -8.86
N PRO A 210 10.54 -7.14 -10.20
CA PRO A 210 10.77 -5.98 -11.08
C PRO A 210 9.82 -4.79 -10.88
N ARG A 211 8.65 -4.99 -10.27
CA ARG A 211 7.73 -3.92 -9.84
C ARG A 211 8.31 -3.09 -8.70
N GLY A 212 9.05 -3.72 -7.78
CA GLY A 212 9.70 -3.07 -6.66
C GLY A 212 11.05 -2.48 -7.02
N VAL A 213 11.99 -3.34 -7.45
CA VAL A 213 13.36 -2.95 -7.77
C VAL A 213 13.79 -3.62 -9.07
N ARG A 214 14.23 -2.82 -10.03
CA ARG A 214 14.86 -3.34 -11.24
C ARG A 214 15.92 -2.39 -11.76
N PHE A 215 16.63 -2.87 -12.76
CA PHE A 215 17.60 -2.09 -13.51
C PHE A 215 17.25 -2.19 -14.98
N ASP A 216 17.52 -1.13 -15.74
CA ASP A 216 17.44 -1.21 -17.20
C ASP A 216 18.70 -1.84 -17.82
N ASP A 217 18.69 -1.99 -19.14
CA ASP A 217 19.79 -2.59 -19.91
C ASP A 217 21.11 -1.82 -19.81
N ARG A 218 21.08 -0.58 -19.33
CA ARG A 218 22.27 0.26 -19.10
C ARG A 218 22.76 0.18 -17.65
N GLY A 219 22.17 -0.68 -16.83
CA GLY A 219 22.50 -0.82 -15.41
C GLY A 219 22.03 0.35 -14.56
N ARG A 220 21.02 1.11 -14.99
CA ARG A 220 20.45 2.22 -14.21
C ARG A 220 19.34 1.72 -13.29
N LEU A 221 19.36 2.14 -12.02
CA LEU A 221 18.40 1.72 -11.00
C LEU A 221 17.03 2.37 -11.24
N ILE A 222 15.99 1.54 -11.27
CA ILE A 222 14.59 1.95 -11.37
C ILE A 222 13.84 1.38 -10.17
N LEU A 223 13.26 2.26 -9.37
CA LEU A 223 12.49 1.90 -8.19
C LEU A 223 10.99 2.05 -8.43
N SER A 224 10.19 1.30 -7.68
CA SER A 224 8.77 1.58 -7.56
C SER A 224 8.51 3.00 -7.05
N LYS A 225 7.44 3.65 -7.52
CA LYS A 225 7.04 4.95 -6.98
C LYS A 225 6.72 4.93 -5.49
N ILE A 226 6.43 3.77 -4.86
CA ILE A 226 6.21 3.70 -3.41
C ILE A 226 7.40 4.26 -2.62
N PHE A 227 8.63 4.08 -3.12
CA PHE A 227 9.86 4.50 -2.46
C PHE A 227 10.11 6.02 -2.54
N ILE A 228 9.40 6.74 -3.40
CA ILE A 228 9.42 8.21 -3.44
C ILE A 228 8.17 8.82 -2.82
N TRP A 229 7.01 8.18 -2.98
CA TRP A 229 5.75 8.57 -2.36
C TRP A 229 5.80 8.51 -0.83
N PHE A 230 6.43 7.47 -0.30
CA PHE A 230 6.54 7.20 1.14
C PHE A 230 7.99 7.20 1.64
N ARG A 231 8.87 7.96 0.97
CA ARG A 231 10.31 7.96 1.27
C ARG A 231 10.60 8.10 2.76
N GLU A 232 9.91 9.03 3.43
CA GLU A 232 10.05 9.31 4.86
C GLU A 232 9.89 8.09 5.76
N ASP A 233 9.13 7.08 5.31
CA ASP A 233 8.86 5.88 6.09
C ASP A 233 10.01 4.87 5.94
N PHE A 234 10.77 4.94 4.84
CA PHE A 234 11.93 4.08 4.56
C PHE A 234 13.28 4.70 4.97
N GLY A 235 13.41 6.02 4.88
CA GLY A 235 14.65 6.71 5.22
C GLY A 235 14.66 8.22 4.92
N PRO A 236 15.62 8.98 5.48
CA PRO A 236 15.70 10.43 5.30
C PRO A 236 16.00 10.86 3.86
N ASP A 237 16.71 10.04 3.09
CA ASP A 237 17.17 10.33 1.75
C ASP A 237 17.20 9.08 0.87
N GLU A 238 17.58 9.27 -0.40
CA GLU A 238 17.64 8.21 -1.40
C GLU A 238 18.63 7.09 -1.05
N GLN A 239 19.72 7.42 -0.36
CA GLN A 239 20.73 6.41 0.01
C GLN A 239 20.26 5.56 1.15
N ALA A 240 19.54 6.16 2.11
CA ALA A 240 18.88 5.40 3.16
C ALA A 240 17.82 4.45 2.59
N VAL A 241 17.09 4.85 1.55
CA VAL A 241 16.17 3.94 0.83
C VAL A 241 16.93 2.80 0.17
N ILE A 242 18.02 3.06 -0.54
CA ILE A 242 18.83 1.99 -1.17
C ILE A 242 19.37 1.04 -0.10
N ALA A 243 19.94 1.57 0.99
CA ALA A 243 20.44 0.77 2.10
C ALA A 243 19.34 -0.06 2.77
N TYR A 244 18.12 0.48 2.91
CA TYR A 244 16.96 -0.26 3.39
C TYR A 244 16.67 -1.46 2.48
N LEU A 245 16.62 -1.25 1.15
CA LEU A 245 16.35 -2.31 0.18
C LEU A 245 17.41 -3.41 0.18
N GLU A 246 18.69 -3.07 0.40
CA GLU A 246 19.77 -4.04 0.49
C GLU A 246 19.57 -5.07 1.60
N THR A 247 18.86 -4.71 2.69
CA THR A 247 18.66 -5.61 3.85
C THR A 247 17.90 -6.88 3.50
N THR A 248 16.98 -6.81 2.53
CA THR A 248 16.08 -7.90 2.12
C THR A 248 16.33 -8.38 0.68
N ALA A 249 17.09 -7.61 -0.11
CA ALA A 249 17.46 -7.99 -1.47
C ALA A 249 18.25 -9.32 -1.51
N GLU A 250 17.93 -10.16 -2.49
CA GLU A 250 18.65 -11.40 -2.81
C GLU A 250 20.10 -11.10 -3.23
N PRO A 251 21.03 -12.08 -3.15
CA PRO A 251 22.45 -11.84 -3.31
C PRO A 251 22.85 -11.08 -4.59
N ASP A 252 22.21 -11.38 -5.72
CA ASP A 252 22.49 -10.73 -7.00
C ASP A 252 21.98 -9.30 -7.04
N LEU A 253 20.76 -9.06 -6.57
CA LEU A 253 20.18 -7.73 -6.48
C LEU A 253 20.97 -6.86 -5.49
N ARG A 254 21.30 -7.39 -4.32
CA ARG A 254 22.10 -6.70 -3.29
C ARG A 254 23.45 -6.24 -3.83
N ARG A 255 24.17 -7.10 -4.57
CA ARG A 255 25.44 -6.71 -5.20
C ARG A 255 25.27 -5.53 -6.15
N ARG A 256 24.18 -5.49 -6.93
CA ARG A 256 23.92 -4.39 -7.87
C ARG A 256 23.50 -3.11 -7.15
N LEU A 257 22.68 -3.22 -6.11
CA LEU A 257 22.29 -2.09 -5.25
C LEU A 257 23.52 -1.45 -4.60
N SER A 258 24.47 -2.25 -4.10
CA SER A 258 25.70 -1.73 -3.48
C SER A 258 26.63 -0.96 -4.44
N GLN A 259 26.38 -1.04 -5.76
CA GLN A 259 27.17 -0.36 -6.79
C GLN A 259 26.54 0.94 -7.27
N VAL A 260 25.30 1.25 -6.88
CA VAL A 260 24.62 2.48 -7.28
C VAL A 260 24.63 3.50 -6.16
N THR A 261 24.72 4.77 -6.56
CA THR A 261 24.70 5.91 -5.65
C THR A 261 23.49 6.82 -5.87
N ARG A 262 22.56 6.41 -6.72
CA ARG A 262 21.31 7.14 -6.94
C ARG A 262 20.26 6.28 -7.62
N VAL A 263 19.01 6.70 -7.50
CA VAL A 263 17.87 6.19 -8.27
C VAL A 263 17.78 6.97 -9.57
N ASN A 264 17.71 6.28 -10.70
CA ASN A 264 17.67 6.92 -12.01
C ASN A 264 16.25 7.28 -12.45
N SER A 265 15.25 6.47 -12.08
CA SER A 265 13.84 6.77 -12.33
C SER A 265 12.92 5.98 -11.41
N TYR A 266 11.65 6.38 -11.38
CA TYR A 266 10.59 5.69 -10.66
C TYR A 266 9.47 5.24 -11.59
N ALA A 267 8.94 4.03 -11.40
CA ALA A 267 7.86 3.47 -12.20
C ALA A 267 6.74 2.92 -11.30
N TYR A 268 5.50 2.95 -11.81
CA TYR A 268 4.35 2.33 -11.16
C TYR A 268 3.27 2.04 -12.18
N ASP A 269 2.82 0.80 -12.23
CA ASP A 269 1.75 0.38 -13.12
C ASP A 269 0.40 0.54 -12.41
N TRP A 270 -0.43 1.44 -12.91
CA TRP A 270 -1.75 1.75 -12.37
C TRP A 270 -2.88 0.92 -12.97
N ALA A 271 -2.60 0.02 -13.91
CA ALA A 271 -3.60 -0.93 -14.38
C ALA A 271 -4.19 -1.70 -13.19
N LEU A 272 -5.50 -1.96 -13.23
CA LEU A 272 -6.19 -2.75 -12.22
C LEU A 272 -5.51 -4.13 -12.13
N ASN A 273 -5.27 -4.63 -10.92
CA ASN A 273 -4.74 -5.98 -10.71
C ASN A 273 -5.80 -7.08 -10.93
N ASP A 274 -6.62 -6.93 -11.97
CA ASP A 274 -7.67 -7.89 -12.32
C ASP A 274 -7.06 -9.19 -12.86
N ALA A 275 -7.65 -10.32 -12.48
CA ALA A 275 -7.42 -11.56 -13.19
C ALA A 275 -8.30 -11.51 -14.45
N THR A 276 -7.83 -10.79 -15.48
CA THR A 276 -8.49 -10.86 -16.79
C THR A 276 -8.55 -12.34 -17.17
N SER A 277 -9.77 -12.85 -17.34
CA SER A 277 -9.94 -14.24 -17.78
C SER A 277 -9.26 -14.35 -19.16
N PRO A 278 -8.50 -15.42 -19.44
CA PRO A 278 -8.09 -15.71 -20.81
C PRO A 278 -9.30 -15.90 -21.73
#